data_AF-A0A352VGL3-F1
#
_entry.id   AF-A0A352VGL3-F1
#
_cell.length_a   1.000
_cell.length_b   1.000
_cell.length_c   1.000
_cell.angle_alpha   90.00
_cell.angle_beta   90.00
_cell.angle_gamma   90.00
#
_symmetry.space_group_name_H-M   'P 1'
#
loop_
_entity.id
_entity.type
_entity.pdbx_description
1 polymer ?
#
loop_
_entity_poly.entity_id
_entity_poly.type
_entity_poly.pdbx_seq_one_letter_code
_entity_poly.pdbx_strand_id
1 'polypeptide(L)'
;LVVAALCGVSLLAVPASAQQTDFTFHSPLAEDWYQASQFFEWTSTTANNNGQSVQVAYRTFGSRTNPALVLLHGYPASSFDFRE
;
A
#
# COMPACT_ATOMS: atom_id res chain seq x y z
N LEU A 1 7.59 -42.61 -29.66
CA LEU A 1 6.60 -41.93 -28.81
C LEU A 1 7.32 -41.44 -27.56
N VAL A 2 7.92 -40.25 -27.60
CA VAL A 2 8.46 -39.59 -26.40
C VAL A 2 7.40 -38.59 -25.99
N VAL A 3 6.64 -38.93 -24.95
CA VAL A 3 5.67 -38.02 -24.34
C VAL A 3 6.48 -37.00 -23.55
N ALA A 4 6.71 -35.82 -24.13
CA ALA A 4 7.20 -34.67 -23.40
C ALA A 4 6.08 -34.21 -22.46
N ALA A 5 6.18 -34.59 -21.18
CA ALA A 5 5.32 -34.08 -20.14
C ALA A 5 5.62 -32.59 -19.96
N LEU A 6 4.75 -31.75 -20.53
CA LEU A 6 4.68 -30.33 -20.19
C LEU A 6 4.21 -30.24 -18.73
N CYS A 7 5.17 -30.19 -17.81
CA CYS A 7 4.92 -29.85 -16.42
C CYS A 7 4.61 -28.34 -16.40
N GLY A 8 3.35 -27.99 -16.68
CA GLY A 8 2.85 -26.63 -16.57
C GLY A 8 2.77 -26.24 -15.11
N VAL A 9 3.92 -25.89 -14.51
CA VAL A 9 3.94 -25.16 -13.25
C VAL A 9 3.37 -23.79 -13.56
N SER A 10 2.06 -23.64 -13.36
CA SER A 10 1.46 -22.31 -13.25
C SER A 10 2.12 -21.67 -12.05
N LEU A 11 3.06 -20.77 -12.30
CA LEU A 11 3.52 -19.79 -11.31
C LEU A 11 2.29 -18.95 -10.98
N LEU A 12 1.49 -19.41 -10.00
CA LEU A 12 0.54 -18.54 -9.35
C LEU A 12 1.38 -17.40 -8.78
N ALA A 13 1.34 -16.25 -9.43
CA ALA A 13 1.93 -15.03 -8.92
C ALA A 13 1.19 -14.75 -7.60
N VAL A 14 1.80 -15.16 -6.48
CA VAL A 14 1.36 -14.72 -5.16
C VAL A 14 1.51 -13.21 -5.20
N PRO A 15 0.44 -12.41 -5.09
CA PRO A 15 0.60 -10.97 -4.99
C PRO A 15 1.45 -10.74 -3.74
N ALA A 16 2.66 -10.23 -3.93
CA ALA A 16 3.49 -9.83 -2.82
C ALA A 16 2.77 -8.67 -2.14
N SER A 17 2.11 -8.96 -1.01
CA SER A 17 1.65 -7.89 -0.13
C SER A 17 2.91 -7.16 0.34
N ALA A 18 3.06 -5.90 -0.05
CA ALA A 18 4.13 -5.04 0.47
C ALA A 18 4.02 -4.83 2.00
N GLN A 19 2.86 -5.18 2.57
CA GLN A 19 2.58 -5.01 3.98
C GLN A 19 2.86 -6.29 4.75
N GLN A 20 3.72 -6.19 5.77
CA GLN A 20 3.97 -7.26 6.72
C GLN A 20 2.68 -7.55 7.49
N THR A 21 2.30 -8.83 7.56
CA THR A 21 1.10 -9.27 8.28
C THR A 21 1.33 -9.37 9.79
N ASP A 22 2.59 -9.44 10.20
CA ASP A 22 3.01 -9.52 11.59
C ASP A 22 3.85 -8.29 11.92
N PHE A 23 3.20 -7.27 12.46
CA PHE A 23 3.85 -6.05 12.88
C PHE A 23 3.26 -5.61 14.23
N THR A 24 4.12 -5.05 15.08
CA THR A 24 3.74 -4.60 16.42
C THR A 24 3.72 -3.08 16.46
N PHE A 25 2.60 -2.48 16.85
CA PHE A 25 2.58 -1.07 17.18
C PHE A 25 3.30 -0.82 18.50
N HIS A 26 4.21 0.16 18.50
CA HIS A 26 4.91 0.61 19.71
C HIS A 26 4.33 1.90 20.29
N SER A 27 3.26 2.43 19.68
CA SER A 27 2.59 3.65 20.11
C SER A 27 1.08 3.50 19.88
N PRO A 28 0.25 3.64 20.92
CA PRO A 28 -1.21 3.64 20.76
C PRO A 28 -1.67 4.71 19.78
N LEU A 29 -1.02 5.87 19.75
CA LEU A 29 -1.35 6.95 18.82
C LEU A 29 -1.08 6.57 17.36
N ALA A 30 0.00 5.82 17.11
CA ALA A 30 0.31 5.33 15.76
C ALA A 30 -0.66 4.21 15.34
N GLU A 31 -1.03 3.34 16.27
CA GLU A 31 -2.06 2.31 16.06
C GLU A 31 -3.41 2.94 15.71
N ASP A 32 -3.90 3.86 16.54
CA ASP A 32 -5.16 4.55 16.31
C ASP A 32 -5.18 5.28 14.96
N TRP A 33 -4.06 5.94 14.60
CA TRP A 33 -3.90 6.59 13.31
C TRP A 33 -3.99 5.61 12.14
N TYR A 34 -3.31 4.47 12.25
CA TYR A 34 -3.36 3.42 11.23
C TYR A 34 -4.76 2.83 11.09
N GLN A 35 -5.41 2.48 12.20
CA GLN A 35 -6.75 1.88 12.19
C GLN A 35 -7.81 2.85 11.63
N ALA A 36 -7.62 4.15 11.81
CA ALA A 36 -8.49 5.19 11.25
C ALA A 36 -8.17 5.55 9.78
N SER A 37 -7.20 4.88 9.14
CA SER A 37 -6.84 5.13 7.74
C SER A 37 -7.77 4.43 6.77
N GLN A 38 -7.97 5.06 5.61
CA GLN A 38 -8.62 4.44 4.46
C GLN A 38 -7.56 3.90 3.50
N PHE A 39 -7.94 2.93 2.68
CA PHE A 39 -7.02 2.26 1.75
C PHE A 39 -7.62 2.22 0.34
N PHE A 40 -6.77 2.37 -0.67
CA PHE A 40 -7.10 2.06 -2.06
C PHE A 40 -5.93 1.33 -2.71
N GLU A 41 -6.22 0.51 -3.71
CA GLU A 41 -5.17 -0.15 -4.49
C GLU A 41 -4.66 0.78 -5.59
N TRP A 42 -3.34 0.85 -5.74
CA TRP A 42 -2.70 1.53 -6.86
C TRP A 42 -1.76 0.59 -7.60
N THR A 43 -1.98 0.44 -8.89
CA THR A 43 -1.07 -0.25 -9.81
C THR A 43 -0.14 0.75 -10.46
N SER A 44 1.16 0.51 -10.36
CA SER A 44 2.15 1.42 -10.92
C SER A 44 2.14 1.43 -12.45
N THR A 45 2.11 2.63 -13.03
CA THR A 45 2.25 2.84 -14.47
C THR A 45 3.69 3.19 -14.89
N THR A 46 4.61 3.27 -13.93
CA THR A 46 6.01 3.62 -14.18
C THR A 46 6.81 2.39 -14.56
N ALA A 47 7.59 2.47 -15.65
CA ALA A 47 8.38 1.34 -16.17
C ALA A 47 9.25 0.65 -15.10
N ASN A 48 9.90 1.44 -14.24
CA ASN A 48 10.81 0.92 -13.20
C ASN A 48 10.10 0.14 -12.08
N ASN A 49 8.78 0.30 -11.95
CA ASN A 49 7.99 -0.37 -10.93
C ASN A 49 7.26 -1.60 -11.48
N ASN A 50 7.53 -2.01 -12.73
CA ASN A 50 7.09 -3.27 -13.35
C ASN A 50 5.61 -3.64 -13.07
N GLY A 51 4.69 -2.66 -13.19
CA GLY A 51 3.26 -2.90 -12.99
C GLY A 51 2.87 -3.38 -11.59
N GLN A 52 3.71 -3.19 -10.57
CA GLN A 52 3.39 -3.65 -9.21
C GLN A 52 2.17 -2.91 -8.64
N SER A 53 1.31 -3.65 -7.96
CA SER A 53 0.19 -3.10 -7.18
C SER A 53 0.55 -2.98 -5.71
N VAL A 54 0.12 -1.89 -5.07
CA VAL A 54 0.26 -1.66 -3.63
C VAL A 54 -1.04 -1.14 -3.04
N GLN A 55 -1.27 -1.42 -1.75
CA GLN A 55 -2.31 -0.77 -0.96
C GLN A 55 -1.77 0.56 -0.43
N VAL A 56 -2.46 1.66 -0.74
CA VAL A 56 -2.08 3.01 -0.31
C VAL A 56 -2.97 3.44 0.85
N ALA A 57 -2.37 3.61 2.03
CA ALA A 57 -3.06 4.16 3.21
C ALA A 57 -3.14 5.69 3.13
N TYR A 58 -4.30 6.27 3.45
CA TYR A 58 -4.49 7.71 3.48
C TYR A 58 -5.52 8.13 4.55
N ARG A 59 -5.46 9.42 4.93
CA ARG A 59 -6.48 10.08 5.76
C ARG A 59 -6.94 11.34 5.07
N THR A 60 -8.19 11.73 5.35
CA THR A 60 -8.77 12.98 4.86
C THR A 60 -9.37 13.75 6.03
N PHE A 61 -9.25 15.06 5.97
CA PHE A 61 -9.73 15.99 7.00
C PHE A 61 -10.42 17.18 6.34
N GLY A 62 -11.26 17.88 7.09
CA GLY A 62 -11.95 19.08 6.61
C GLY A 62 -13.17 18.78 5.73
N SER A 63 -13.55 19.76 4.90
CA SER A 63 -14.76 19.70 4.07
C SER A 63 -14.42 19.56 2.59
N ARG A 64 -15.17 18.70 1.89
CA ARG A 64 -15.10 18.56 0.42
C ARG A 64 -15.57 19.79 -0.35
N THR A 65 -16.19 20.77 0.31
CA THR A 65 -16.58 22.05 -0.32
C THR A 65 -15.41 23.02 -0.47
N ASN A 66 -14.30 22.78 0.22
CA ASN A 66 -13.08 23.59 0.12
C ASN A 66 -12.18 23.05 -0.99
N PRO A 67 -11.23 23.86 -1.51
CA PRO A 67 -10.20 23.37 -2.42
C PRO A 67 -9.43 22.18 -1.83
N ALA A 68 -9.16 21.18 -2.66
CA ALA A 68 -8.43 19.99 -2.24
C ALA A 68 -6.94 20.27 -2.11
N LEU A 69 -6.34 19.81 -1.00
CA LEU A 69 -4.90 19.77 -0.79
C LEU A 69 -4.45 18.32 -0.64
N VAL A 70 -3.31 17.99 -1.24
CA VAL A 70 -2.66 16.70 -1.08
C VAL A 70 -1.37 16.91 -0.31
N LEU A 71 -1.24 16.25 0.84
CA LEU A 71 -0.05 16.28 1.66
C LEU A 71 0.74 14.99 1.42
N LEU A 72 2.00 15.15 1.02
CA LEU A 72 2.94 14.06 0.79
C LEU A 72 4.06 14.17 1.83
N HIS A 73 4.43 13.04 2.43
CA HIS A 73 5.58 12.98 3.33
C HIS A 73 6.84 12.52 2.58
N GLY A 74 8.00 12.83 3.14
CA GLY A 74 9.29 12.28 2.72
C GLY A 74 9.77 11.18 3.66
N TYR A 75 11.00 10.71 3.43
CA TYR A 75 11.71 9.84 4.36
C TYR A 75 12.44 10.67 5.43
N PRO A 76 12.53 10.22 6.70
CA PRO A 76 12.02 8.97 7.28
C PRO A 76 10.60 9.08 7.87
N ALA A 77 9.87 10.15 7.56
CA ALA A 77 8.55 10.45 8.08
C ALA A 77 7.44 9.60 7.45
N SER A 78 6.22 9.77 7.96
CA SER A 78 4.99 9.23 7.38
C SER A 78 3.84 10.24 7.45
N SER A 79 2.69 9.90 6.88
CA SER A 79 1.47 10.74 6.97
C SER A 79 1.03 11.02 8.41
N PHE A 80 1.51 10.23 9.38
CA PHE A 80 1.32 10.44 10.81
C PHE A 80 1.76 11.83 11.30
N ASP A 81 2.73 12.45 10.64
CA ASP A 81 3.21 13.78 11.02
C ASP A 81 2.18 14.88 10.73
N PHE A 82 1.18 14.62 9.88
CA PHE A 82 0.07 15.53 9.57
C PHE A 82 -1.17 15.31 10.47
N ARG A 83 -1.00 14.66 11.63
CA ARG A 83 -2.12 14.37 12.53
C ARG A 83 -2.70 15.57 13.27
N GLU A 84 -1.99 16.69 13.25
CA GLU A 84 -2.30 17.93 13.96
C GLU A 84 -2.62 19.06 12.98
#